data_AF-A0A6M3JR22-F1
#
_entry.id   AF-A0A6M3JR22-F1
#
_cell.length_a   1.000
_cell.length_b   1.000
_cell.length_c   1.000
_cell.angle_alpha   90.00
_cell.angle_beta   90.00
_cell.angle_gamma   90.00
#
_symmetry.space_group_name_H-M   'P 1'
#
loop_
_entity.id
_entity.type
_entity.pdbx_description
1 polymer ?
#
loop_
_entity_poly.entity_id
_entity_poly.type
_entity_poly.pdbx_seq_one_letter_code
_entity_poly.pdbx_strand_id
1 'polypeptide(L)'
;MITEITESWYSNLVEELQDIIVEKRFEHATALVECYHMVGTRILQENDNFERSKIYGENILQALAKSLGRSQRTLAYAVKFAKLYPELNMLPEGKNWTWNHIINKYLTDGTERVIIKKADLYRMIKEIKELLEKEWLIAHQDFVERNDPHKQTICDFIRYLQDQFNKITQGVEV
;
A
#
# COMPACT_ATOMS: atom_id res chain seq x y z
N MET A 1 -37.50 44.64 -12.52
CA MET A 1 -36.61 44.87 -11.36
C MET A 1 -37.00 43.98 -10.17
N ILE A 2 -37.26 42.69 -10.38
CA ILE A 2 -37.52 41.71 -9.29
C ILE A 2 -36.63 40.46 -9.43
N THR A 3 -35.96 40.31 -10.58
CA THR A 3 -35.09 39.17 -10.91
C THR A 3 -33.67 39.26 -10.33
N GLU A 4 -33.11 40.46 -10.14
CA GLU A 4 -31.73 40.62 -9.62
C GLU A 4 -31.61 40.35 -8.11
N ILE A 5 -32.65 40.68 -7.33
CA ILE A 5 -32.64 40.46 -5.87
C ILE A 5 -32.63 38.95 -5.58
N THR A 6 -33.36 38.16 -6.37
CA THR A 6 -33.39 36.69 -6.25
C THR A 6 -32.07 36.00 -6.55
N GLU A 7 -31.22 36.61 -7.38
CA GLU A 7 -29.89 36.07 -7.69
C GLU A 7 -28.88 36.40 -6.58
N SER A 8 -28.89 37.61 -6.03
CA SER A 8 -27.90 38.02 -5.02
C SER A 8 -27.97 37.26 -3.69
N TRP A 9 -29.17 37.09 -3.10
CA TRP A 9 -29.29 36.37 -1.82
C TRP A 9 -28.98 34.88 -1.96
N TYR A 10 -29.31 34.30 -3.12
CA TYR A 10 -29.03 32.89 -3.41
C TYR A 10 -27.53 32.67 -3.66
N SER A 11 -26.87 33.56 -4.41
CA SER A 11 -25.42 33.54 -4.58
C SER A 11 -24.69 33.66 -3.24
N ASN A 12 -25.10 34.59 -2.37
CA ASN A 12 -24.51 34.73 -1.04
C ASN A 12 -24.70 33.46 -0.19
N LEU A 13 -25.88 32.85 -0.22
CA LEU A 13 -26.13 31.57 0.46
C LEU A 13 -25.23 30.45 -0.08
N VAL A 14 -25.04 30.38 -1.40
CA VAL A 14 -24.16 29.37 -2.03
C VAL A 14 -22.70 29.58 -1.61
N GLU A 15 -22.21 30.82 -1.60
CA GLU A 15 -20.87 31.16 -1.13
C GLU A 15 -20.68 30.79 0.35
N GLU A 16 -21.62 31.17 1.23
CA GLU A 16 -21.58 30.82 2.65
C GLU A 16 -21.56 29.31 2.87
N LEU A 17 -22.39 28.55 2.13
CA LEU A 17 -22.40 27.09 2.23
C LEU A 17 -21.09 26.48 1.74
N GLN A 18 -20.48 27.04 0.68
CA GLN A 18 -19.16 26.60 0.19
C GLN A 18 -18.08 26.86 1.24
N ASP A 19 -18.08 28.03 1.87
CA ASP A 19 -17.14 28.39 2.93
C ASP A 19 -17.27 27.44 4.13
N ILE A 20 -18.50 27.19 4.60
CA ILE A 20 -18.76 26.23 5.69
C ILE A 20 -18.19 24.83 5.33
N ILE A 21 -18.43 24.37 4.10
CA ILE A 21 -17.94 23.05 3.66
C ILE A 21 -16.40 23.02 3.65
N VAL A 22 -15.76 24.07 3.14
CA VAL A 22 -14.30 24.17 3.06
C VAL A 22 -13.68 24.21 4.46
N GLU A 23 -14.21 25.03 5.35
CA GLU A 23 -13.74 25.14 6.73
C GLU A 23 -13.88 23.83 7.50
N LYS A 24 -15.06 23.19 7.44
CA LYS A 24 -15.30 21.93 8.16
C LYS A 24 -14.45 20.78 7.63
N ARG A 25 -14.19 20.76 6.32
CA ARG A 25 -13.25 19.80 5.72
C ARG A 25 -11.83 20.05 6.21
N PHE A 26 -11.42 21.30 6.31
CA PHE A 26 -10.11 21.69 6.82
C PHE A 26 -9.91 21.31 8.30
N GLU A 27 -10.89 21.62 9.14
CA GLU A 27 -10.90 21.24 10.55
C GLU A 27 -10.78 19.72 10.71
N HIS A 28 -11.59 18.96 9.97
CA HIS A 28 -11.55 17.50 10.01
C HIS A 28 -10.18 16.95 9.57
N ALA A 29 -9.61 17.49 8.49
CA ALA A 29 -8.29 17.05 8.01
C ALA A 29 -7.21 17.31 9.08
N THR A 30 -7.23 18.50 9.69
CA THR A 30 -6.30 18.89 10.75
C THR A 30 -6.43 17.99 11.98
N ALA A 31 -7.64 17.81 12.48
CA ALA A 31 -7.91 16.96 13.64
C ALA A 31 -7.48 15.50 13.41
N LEU A 32 -7.59 15.00 12.17
CA LEU A 32 -7.16 13.65 11.83
C LEU A 32 -5.64 13.50 11.88
N VAL A 33 -4.89 14.52 11.41
CA VAL A 33 -3.42 14.54 11.48
C VAL A 33 -2.94 14.59 12.92
N GLU A 34 -3.53 15.49 13.72
CA GLU A 34 -3.25 15.61 15.16
C GLU A 34 -3.54 14.30 15.89
N CYS A 35 -4.69 13.68 15.62
CA CYS A 35 -5.07 12.39 16.18
C CYS A 35 -4.01 11.31 15.92
N TYR A 36 -3.57 11.14 14.68
CA TYR A 36 -2.57 10.11 14.36
C TYR A 36 -1.18 10.43 14.89
N HIS A 37 -0.81 11.70 15.00
CA HIS A 37 0.40 12.11 15.71
C HIS A 37 0.35 11.70 17.19
N MET A 38 -0.73 12.06 17.89
CA MET A 38 -0.94 11.71 19.30
C MET A 38 -0.95 10.19 19.53
N VAL A 39 -1.61 9.43 18.65
CA VAL A 39 -1.61 7.96 18.70
C VAL A 39 -0.19 7.41 18.58
N GLY A 40 0.58 7.90 17.59
CA GLY A 40 1.97 7.50 17.41
C GLY A 40 2.83 7.80 18.64
N THR A 41 2.73 9.02 19.16
CA THR A 41 3.45 9.48 20.36
C THR A 41 3.10 8.63 21.59
N ARG A 42 1.82 8.33 21.81
CA ARG A 42 1.38 7.51 22.94
C ARG A 42 1.91 6.08 22.87
N ILE A 43 1.96 5.49 21.67
CA ILE A 43 2.54 4.17 21.44
C ILE A 43 4.06 4.20 21.71
N LEU A 44 4.77 5.24 21.27
CA LEU A 44 6.21 5.39 21.51
C LEU A 44 6.56 5.50 23.00
N GLN A 45 5.71 6.13 23.81
CA GLN A 45 5.91 6.23 25.26
C GLN A 45 5.90 4.87 25.97
N GLU A 46 5.31 3.84 25.38
CA GLU A 46 5.27 2.48 25.94
C GLU A 46 6.41 1.57 25.46
N ASN A 47 7.37 2.11 24.70
CA ASN A 47 8.44 1.32 24.08
C ASN A 47 9.17 0.43 25.11
N ASP A 48 9.50 0.98 26.28
CA ASP A 48 10.17 0.25 27.36
C ASP A 48 9.33 -0.91 27.93
N ASN A 49 8.00 -0.75 27.98
CA ASN A 49 7.09 -1.80 28.45
C ASN A 49 6.93 -2.91 27.41
N PHE A 50 7.01 -2.57 26.12
CA PHE A 50 7.02 -3.56 25.03
C PHE A 50 8.31 -4.38 25.03
N GLU A 51 9.46 -3.76 25.31
CA GLU A 51 10.73 -4.47 25.45
C GLU A 51 10.74 -5.40 26.68
N ARG A 52 10.27 -4.92 27.84
CA ARG A 52 10.19 -5.70 29.08
C ARG A 52 9.28 -6.92 28.99
N SER A 53 8.19 -6.81 28.24
CA SER A 53 7.22 -7.90 28.05
C SER A 53 7.71 -8.98 27.07
N LYS A 54 8.89 -8.82 26.45
CA LYS A 54 9.42 -9.70 25.41
C LYS A 54 8.43 -9.93 24.25
N ILE A 55 7.50 -9.01 24.02
CA ILE A 55 6.56 -9.03 22.88
C ILE A 55 7.29 -8.54 21.61
N TYR A 56 8.51 -9.02 21.42
CA TYR A 56 9.29 -8.86 20.20
C TYR A 56 9.12 -10.14 19.40
N GLY A 57 7.94 -10.32 18.80
CA GLY A 57 7.63 -11.52 18.00
C GLY A 57 6.25 -11.47 17.36
N GLU A 58 5.23 -11.07 18.12
CA GLU A 58 3.95 -10.62 17.58
C GLU A 58 3.93 -9.09 17.64
N ASN A 59 3.84 -8.45 16.47
CA ASN A 59 3.88 -6.99 16.36
C ASN A 59 2.86 -6.38 17.34
N ILE A 60 3.29 -5.66 18.37
CA ILE A 60 2.40 -4.94 19.30
C ILE A 60 1.33 -4.12 18.55
N LEU A 61 1.72 -3.60 17.38
CA LEU A 61 0.83 -2.91 16.45
C LEU A 61 -0.31 -3.79 15.91
N GLN A 62 -0.10 -5.09 15.72
CA GLN A 62 -1.11 -6.05 15.31
C GLN A 62 -2.14 -6.28 16.43
N ALA A 63 -1.69 -6.45 17.68
CA ALA A 63 -2.58 -6.58 18.83
C ALA A 63 -3.39 -5.30 19.05
N LEU A 64 -2.74 -4.13 19.02
CA LEU A 64 -3.40 -2.83 19.10
C LEU A 64 -4.37 -2.62 17.94
N ALA A 65 -4.00 -2.99 16.72
CA ALA A 65 -4.86 -2.89 15.54
C ALA A 65 -6.16 -3.69 15.72
N LYS A 66 -6.04 -4.93 16.21
CA LYS A 66 -7.19 -5.80 16.49
C LYS A 66 -8.10 -5.18 17.56
N SER A 67 -7.53 -4.71 18.67
CA SER A 67 -8.29 -4.12 19.78
C SER A 67 -8.97 -2.80 19.40
N LEU A 68 -8.35 -2.00 18.53
CA LEU A 68 -8.88 -0.70 18.10
C LEU A 68 -9.78 -0.77 16.86
N GLY A 69 -9.92 -1.94 16.23
CA GLY A 69 -10.65 -2.06 14.96
C GLY A 69 -10.02 -1.21 13.85
N ARG A 70 -8.69 -1.19 13.77
CA ARG A 70 -7.91 -0.42 12.81
C ARG A 70 -6.90 -1.30 12.09
N SER A 71 -6.38 -0.82 10.97
CA SER A 71 -5.32 -1.56 10.26
C SER A 71 -3.99 -1.40 10.99
N GLN A 72 -3.21 -2.48 11.06
CA GLN A 72 -1.83 -2.42 11.58
C GLN A 72 -0.99 -1.41 10.81
N ARG A 73 -1.20 -1.29 9.50
CA ARG A 73 -0.51 -0.31 8.64
C ARG A 73 -0.78 1.13 9.09
N THR A 74 -2.01 1.46 9.45
CA THR A 74 -2.37 2.80 9.96
C THR A 74 -1.59 3.13 11.23
N LEU A 75 -1.51 2.19 12.16
CA LEU A 75 -0.74 2.38 13.40
C LEU A 75 0.77 2.46 13.13
N ALA A 76 1.29 1.67 12.20
CA ALA A 76 2.69 1.76 11.78
C ALA A 76 3.02 3.14 11.19
N TYR A 77 2.14 3.72 10.36
CA TYR A 77 2.32 5.08 9.85
C TYR A 77 2.21 6.13 10.96
N ALA A 78 1.28 5.99 11.90
CA ALA A 78 1.18 6.90 13.06
C ALA A 78 2.49 6.92 13.87
N VAL A 79 3.05 5.75 14.17
CA VAL A 79 4.35 5.62 14.87
C VAL A 79 5.48 6.22 14.03
N LYS A 80 5.55 5.91 12.73
CA LYS A 80 6.57 6.48 11.83
C LYS A 80 6.47 8.01 11.76
N PHE A 81 5.24 8.54 11.72
CA PHE A 81 4.96 9.96 11.68
C PHE A 81 5.44 10.67 12.94
N ALA A 82 5.09 10.16 14.13
CA ALA A 82 5.56 10.73 15.40
C ALA A 82 7.08 10.62 15.59
N LYS A 83 7.72 9.57 15.06
CA LYS A 83 9.20 9.46 15.07
C LYS A 83 9.87 10.50 14.16
N LEU A 84 9.34 10.72 12.96
CA LEU A 84 9.91 11.66 11.98
C LEU A 84 9.62 13.13 12.33
N TYR A 85 8.46 13.39 12.95
CA TYR A 85 8.01 14.71 13.34
C TYR A 85 7.56 14.69 14.80
N PRO A 86 8.47 14.72 15.79
CA PRO A 86 8.11 14.73 17.21
C PRO A 86 7.16 15.87 17.60
N GLU A 87 7.31 17.01 16.93
CA GLU A 87 6.43 18.16 17.06
C GLU A 87 5.76 18.45 15.72
N LEU A 88 4.45 18.77 15.73
CA LEU A 88 3.67 19.00 14.51
C LEU A 88 4.17 20.21 13.70
N ASN A 89 4.83 21.17 14.35
CA ASN A 89 5.43 22.33 13.69
C ASN A 89 6.68 21.98 12.85
N MET A 90 7.22 20.75 12.97
CA MET A 90 8.35 20.27 12.16
C MET A 90 7.92 19.78 10.78
N LEU A 91 6.62 19.73 10.48
CA LEU A 91 6.11 19.43 9.14
C LEU A 91 6.60 20.52 8.16
N PRO A 92 7.24 20.15 7.03
CA PRO A 92 7.89 21.11 6.12
C PRO A 92 6.92 22.10 5.45
N GLU A 93 5.64 21.74 5.34
CA GLU A 93 4.64 22.51 4.61
C GLU A 93 3.34 22.57 5.44
N GLY A 94 2.78 23.78 5.56
CA GLY A 94 1.74 24.11 6.54
C GLY A 94 0.33 23.56 6.27
N LYS A 95 -0.43 23.50 7.37
CA LYS A 95 -1.89 23.49 7.63
C LYS A 95 -2.91 22.79 6.71
N ASN A 96 -2.66 22.53 5.42
CA ASN A 96 -3.71 22.13 4.47
C ASN A 96 -3.62 20.67 3.97
N TRP A 97 -2.99 19.79 4.74
CA TRP A 97 -2.73 18.41 4.34
C TRP A 97 -3.69 17.41 4.96
N THR A 98 -4.21 16.52 4.12
CA THR A 98 -4.93 15.33 4.59
C THR A 98 -3.94 14.26 5.05
N TRP A 99 -4.37 13.41 5.97
CA TRP A 99 -3.58 12.26 6.43
C TRP A 99 -3.05 11.39 5.28
N ASN A 100 -3.85 11.17 4.24
CA ASN A 100 -3.43 10.43 3.05
C ASN A 100 -2.26 11.10 2.31
N HIS A 101 -2.27 12.43 2.24
CA HIS A 101 -1.17 13.15 1.62
C HIS A 101 0.12 12.97 2.43
N ILE A 102 0.04 13.09 3.76
CA ILE A 102 1.20 12.90 4.64
C ILE A 102 1.78 11.50 4.46
N ILE A 103 0.92 10.46 4.44
CA ILE A 103 1.36 9.08 4.21
C ILE A 103 2.14 8.98 2.91
N ASN A 104 1.55 9.42 1.80
CA ASN A 104 2.12 9.20 0.46
C ASN A 104 3.37 10.05 0.19
N LYS A 105 3.45 11.26 0.75
CA LYS A 105 4.57 12.17 0.50
C LYS A 105 5.74 11.93 1.44
N TYR A 106 5.47 11.60 2.70
CA TYR A 106 6.50 11.57 3.75
C TYR A 106 6.71 10.21 4.42
N LEU A 107 5.72 9.31 4.41
CA LEU A 107 5.77 8.07 5.20
C LEU A 107 5.91 6.80 4.37
N THR A 108 5.59 6.81 3.09
CA THR A 108 5.90 5.72 2.18
C THR A 108 7.34 5.86 1.70
N ASP A 109 8.16 4.84 1.95
CA ASP A 109 9.56 4.78 1.48
C ASP A 109 9.59 4.51 -0.02
N GLY A 110 9.12 5.44 -0.84
CA GLY A 110 9.27 5.43 -2.31
C GLY A 110 9.02 4.08 -2.99
N THR A 111 8.25 3.18 -2.40
CA THR A 111 7.87 1.92 -3.02
C THR A 111 6.80 2.30 -3.99
N GLU A 112 7.26 2.83 -5.13
CA GLU A 112 6.53 2.81 -6.37
C GLU A 112 5.81 1.47 -6.37
N ARG A 113 4.48 1.52 -6.33
CA ARG A 113 3.73 0.40 -6.86
C ARG A 113 4.28 0.26 -8.26
N VAL A 114 5.04 -0.80 -8.52
CA VAL A 114 5.45 -1.11 -9.88
C VAL A 114 4.14 -1.44 -10.58
N ILE A 115 3.54 -0.42 -11.22
CA ILE A 115 2.36 -0.60 -12.04
C ILE A 115 2.87 -1.24 -13.32
N ILE A 116 3.01 -2.56 -13.29
CA ILE A 116 3.29 -3.34 -14.49
C ILE A 116 2.04 -3.22 -15.36
N LYS A 117 2.16 -2.60 -16.53
CA LYS A 117 1.05 -2.53 -17.47
C LYS A 117 0.69 -3.96 -17.89
N LYS A 118 -0.59 -4.22 -18.10
CA LYS A 118 -1.09 -5.55 -18.53
C LYS A 118 -0.33 -6.09 -19.75
N ALA A 119 0.02 -5.21 -20.70
CA ALA A 119 0.83 -5.56 -21.88
C ALA A 119 2.27 -6.00 -21.53
N ASP A 120 2.94 -5.32 -20.61
CA ASP A 120 4.29 -5.68 -20.16
C ASP A 120 4.27 -7.01 -19.40
N LEU A 121 3.24 -7.24 -18.57
CA LEU A 121 3.03 -8.51 -17.87
C LEU A 121 2.85 -9.67 -18.86
N TYR A 122 2.02 -9.49 -19.89
CA TYR A 122 1.85 -10.52 -20.93
C TYR A 122 3.13 -10.79 -21.71
N ARG A 123 3.90 -9.76 -22.03
CA ARG A 123 5.21 -9.92 -22.69
C ARG A 123 6.15 -10.76 -21.81
N MET A 124 6.28 -10.43 -20.53
CA MET A 124 7.13 -11.16 -19.59
C MET A 124 6.68 -12.62 -19.44
N ILE A 125 5.37 -12.87 -19.32
CA ILE A 125 4.83 -14.24 -19.24
C ILE A 125 5.16 -15.03 -20.50
N LYS A 126 5.06 -14.40 -21.69
CA LYS A 126 5.40 -15.04 -22.96
C LYS A 126 6.89 -15.42 -23.02
N GLU A 127 7.77 -14.48 -22.67
CA GLU A 127 9.22 -14.72 -22.63
C GLU A 127 9.60 -15.85 -21.68
N ILE A 128 8.99 -15.90 -20.49
CA ILE A 128 9.22 -16.99 -19.52
C ILE A 128 8.74 -18.33 -20.07
N LYS A 129 7.58 -18.40 -20.73
CA LYS A 129 7.09 -19.64 -21.36
C LYS A 129 8.04 -20.14 -22.44
N GLU A 130 8.56 -19.25 -23.27
CA GLU A 130 9.52 -19.60 -24.32
C GLU A 130 10.85 -20.09 -23.75
N LEU A 131 11.33 -19.52 -22.64
CA LEU A 131 12.53 -20.00 -21.95
C LEU A 131 12.32 -21.38 -21.32
N LEU A 132 11.19 -21.59 -20.64
CA LEU A 132 10.87 -22.90 -20.04
C LEU A 132 10.80 -24.00 -21.10
N GLU A 133 10.21 -23.72 -22.27
CA GLU A 133 10.14 -24.69 -23.37
C GLU A 133 11.53 -25.07 -23.91
N LYS A 134 12.42 -24.08 -24.06
CA LYS A 134 13.81 -24.33 -24.49
C LYS A 134 14.57 -25.19 -23.50
N GLU A 135 14.49 -24.86 -22.21
CA GLU A 135 15.14 -25.64 -21.15
C GLU A 135 14.57 -27.06 -21.05
N TRP A 136 13.26 -27.22 -21.29
CA TRP A 136 12.63 -28.54 -21.34
C TRP A 136 13.19 -29.38 -22.48
N LEU A 137 13.30 -28.83 -23.69
CA LEU A 137 13.86 -29.54 -24.85
C LEU A 137 15.29 -30.02 -24.60
N ILE A 138 16.14 -29.17 -24.02
CA ILE A 138 17.52 -29.51 -23.67
C ILE A 138 17.55 -30.64 -22.64
N ALA A 139 16.78 -30.50 -21.55
CA ALA A 139 16.73 -31.51 -20.49
C ALA A 139 16.15 -32.84 -20.99
N HIS A 140 15.11 -32.79 -21.83
CA HIS A 140 14.46 -33.96 -22.39
C HIS A 140 15.37 -34.70 -23.36
N GLN A 141 16.09 -33.98 -24.22
CA GLN A 141 17.06 -34.58 -25.13
C GLN A 141 18.19 -35.27 -24.36
N ASP A 142 18.78 -34.60 -23.37
CA ASP A 142 19.82 -35.19 -22.52
C ASP A 142 19.32 -36.44 -21.78
N PHE A 143 18.08 -36.42 -21.30
CA PHE A 143 17.46 -37.59 -20.67
C PHE A 143 17.28 -38.75 -21.66
N VAL A 144 16.73 -38.48 -22.86
CA VAL A 144 16.48 -39.52 -23.87
C VAL A 144 17.78 -40.15 -24.37
N GLU A 145 18.84 -39.35 -24.55
CA GLU A 145 20.13 -39.83 -25.06
C GLU A 145 20.97 -40.54 -24.00
N ARG A 146 20.87 -40.14 -22.72
CA ARG A 146 21.80 -40.59 -21.65
C ARG A 146 21.12 -41.33 -20.51
N ASN A 147 19.79 -41.41 -20.50
CA ASN A 147 18.98 -41.97 -19.42
C ASN A 147 19.33 -41.38 -18.04
N ASP A 148 19.59 -40.06 -17.99
CA ASP A 148 20.01 -39.35 -16.78
C ASP A 148 18.82 -39.00 -15.87
N PRO A 149 18.68 -39.60 -14.67
CA PRO A 149 17.57 -39.33 -13.74
C PRO A 149 17.50 -37.88 -13.25
N HIS A 150 18.63 -37.16 -13.23
CA HIS A 150 18.64 -35.75 -12.86
C HIS A 150 17.94 -34.89 -13.92
N LYS A 151 18.06 -35.26 -15.19
CA LYS A 151 17.39 -34.58 -16.30
C LYS A 151 15.89 -34.85 -16.32
N GLN A 152 15.47 -36.06 -15.95
CA GLN A 152 14.05 -36.36 -15.70
C GLN A 152 13.45 -35.45 -14.62
N THR A 153 14.17 -35.24 -13.51
CA THR A 153 13.72 -34.36 -12.41
C THR A 153 13.58 -32.90 -12.87
N ILE A 154 14.48 -32.43 -13.73
CA ILE A 154 14.42 -31.08 -14.33
C ILE A 154 13.20 -30.96 -15.26
N CYS A 155 12.94 -31.96 -16.10
CA CYS A 155 11.74 -32.01 -16.95
C CYS A 155 10.44 -31.91 -16.14
N ASP A 156 10.34 -32.65 -15.03
CA ASP A 156 9.16 -32.64 -14.16
C ASP A 156 8.98 -31.29 -13.46
N PHE A 157 10.08 -30.66 -13.02
CA PHE A 157 10.03 -29.32 -12.43
C PHE A 157 9.61 -28.24 -13.45
N ILE A 158 10.15 -28.29 -14.67
CA ILE A 158 9.76 -27.35 -15.74
C ILE A 158 8.27 -27.49 -16.06
N ARG A 159 7.76 -28.73 -16.14
CA ARG A 159 6.33 -29.00 -16.37
C ARG A 159 5.46 -28.44 -15.25
N TYR A 160 5.88 -28.61 -14.00
CA TYR A 160 5.20 -28.01 -12.86
C TYR A 160 5.13 -26.48 -12.97
N LEU A 161 6.23 -25.83 -13.35
CA LEU A 161 6.25 -24.37 -13.54
C LEU A 161 5.29 -23.93 -14.66
N GLN A 162 5.31 -24.61 -15.80
CA GLN A 162 4.40 -24.34 -16.92
C GLN A 162 2.92 -24.42 -16.47
N ASP A 163 2.56 -25.42 -15.66
CA ASP A 163 1.21 -25.55 -15.10
C ASP A 163 0.84 -24.40 -14.15
N GLN A 164 1.76 -23.94 -13.30
CA GLN A 164 1.52 -22.79 -12.43
C GLN A 164 1.30 -21.51 -13.26
N PHE A 165 2.12 -21.27 -14.29
CA PHE A 165 1.95 -20.14 -15.18
C PHE A 165 0.62 -20.17 -15.93
N ASN A 166 0.17 -21.35 -16.37
CA ASN A 166 -1.12 -21.50 -17.04
C ASN A 166 -2.30 -21.16 -16.12
N LYS A 167 -2.26 -21.59 -14.86
CA LYS A 167 -3.26 -21.23 -13.84
C LYS A 167 -3.30 -19.72 -13.59
N ILE A 168 -2.13 -19.08 -13.51
CA ILE A 168 -2.03 -17.62 -13.35
C ILE A 168 -2.65 -16.91 -14.56
N THR A 169 -2.40 -17.36 -15.78
CA THR A 169 -2.98 -16.74 -16.99
C THR A 169 -4.49 -16.93 -17.12
N GLN A 170 -5.03 -18.08 -16.70
CA GLN A 170 -6.47 -18.36 -16.73
C GLN A 170 -7.27 -17.53 -15.70
N GLY A 171 -6.64 -17.11 -14.60
CA GLY A 171 -7.26 -16.22 -13.60
C GLY A 171 -7.27 -14.73 -13.98
N VAL A 172 -6.71 -14.34 -15.13
CA VAL A 172 -6.54 -12.92 -15.57
C VAL A 172 -7.46 -12.57 -16.75
N GLU A 173 -8.22 -13.54 -17.28
CA GLU A 173 -9.19 -13.36 -18.38
C GLU A 173 -10.64 -13.08 -17.92
N VAL A 174 -10.84 -12.51 -16.72
CA VAL A 174 -12.17 -12.04 -16.24
C VAL A 174 -12.19 -10.53 -16.12
#